data_AF-A0AAI9X368-F1
#
_entry.id   AF-A0AAI9X368-F1
#
_cell.length_a   1.000
_cell.length_b   1.000
_cell.length_c   1.000
_cell.angle_alpha   90.00
_cell.angle_beta   90.00
_cell.angle_gamma   90.00
#
_symmetry.space_group_name_H-M   'P 1'
#
loop_
_entity.id
_entity.type
_entity.pdbx_description
1 polymer ?
#
loop_
_entity_poly.entity_id
_entity_poly.type
_entity_poly.pdbx_seq_one_letter_code
_entity_poly.pdbx_strand_id
1 'polypeptide(L)'
;MSPSSRALLALVALSSTSLANEIGYFDSSSCADPKGFAACYENADTRYSNCVNKNCAGGGESCYNSCGGSTSCMNEQCPGLGIDCINACECVRSGSQIDCAGQSCWNRVYSCEYQATVLDYLSFCRKPDRDGLPYWPTPDDTPDSCSCNLGQIYRKEYLITNQMEECSNNQTNIGQMITDADAIIEYGQACACCAFSAYISAIWGTCPDTQPSLLAADEWFAGVLNPGHWEECGPYLEKYDCAGDLGYGRADAGGIAKFYPPSNLPPNGTKSLYNMDGIISTPVSGNVLTWTLDSTLVHTVTVSSADATVTGTKASGGSDSTAKNTASGTAESDVKPGMGSILIVPSWAIAGIAGILILSTL
;
A
#
# COMPACT_ATOMS: atom_id res chain seq x y z
N MET A 1 41.61 11.73 -24.72
CA MET A 1 41.42 10.26 -24.62
C MET A 1 40.34 10.05 -23.57
N SER A 2 39.17 9.58 -24.01
CA SER A 2 37.98 9.36 -23.19
C SER A 2 38.04 7.99 -22.52
N PRO A 3 37.59 7.86 -21.27
CA PRO A 3 36.94 6.66 -20.80
C PRO A 3 35.43 6.90 -20.67
N SER A 4 34.70 6.04 -21.37
CA SER A 4 33.27 5.81 -21.31
C SER A 4 32.84 5.37 -19.90
N SER A 5 31.84 6.03 -19.31
CA SER A 5 31.06 5.47 -18.20
C SER A 5 29.66 5.18 -18.70
N ARG A 6 29.36 3.89 -18.75
CA ARG A 6 28.12 3.27 -19.22
C ARG A 6 27.03 3.53 -18.19
N ALA A 7 26.03 4.33 -18.54
CA ALA A 7 24.74 4.30 -17.87
C ALA A 7 24.03 2.99 -18.26
N LEU A 8 24.13 1.98 -17.41
CA LEU A 8 23.31 0.77 -17.50
C LEU A 8 21.94 1.10 -16.91
N LEU A 9 21.01 1.50 -17.77
CA LEU A 9 19.57 1.41 -17.48
C LEU A 9 19.23 -0.08 -17.48
N ALA A 10 19.21 -0.68 -16.28
CA ALA A 10 18.70 -2.02 -16.10
C ALA A 10 17.17 -1.99 -16.20
N LEU A 11 16.64 -2.20 -17.41
CA LEU A 11 15.25 -2.61 -17.62
C LEU A 11 15.11 -4.05 -17.11
N VAL A 12 14.71 -4.19 -15.85
CA VAL A 12 14.27 -5.49 -15.33
C VAL A 12 12.88 -5.75 -15.87
N ALA A 13 12.79 -6.61 -16.89
CA ALA A 13 11.53 -7.19 -17.32
C ALA A 13 11.04 -8.16 -16.23
N LEU A 14 10.19 -7.67 -15.33
CA LEU A 14 9.46 -8.50 -14.38
C LEU A 14 8.28 -9.13 -15.12
N SER A 15 8.48 -10.33 -15.65
CA SER A 15 7.37 -11.20 -16.03
C SER A 15 6.73 -11.77 -14.76
N SER A 16 5.86 -10.99 -14.11
CA SER A 16 5.02 -11.49 -13.02
C SER A 16 3.91 -12.35 -13.63
N THR A 17 4.16 -13.65 -13.75
CA THR A 17 3.13 -14.64 -14.08
C THR A 17 2.16 -14.73 -12.91
N SER A 18 1.00 -14.10 -13.09
CA SER A 18 -0.30 -14.33 -12.43
C SER A 18 -0.34 -15.22 -11.17
N LEU A 19 -0.49 -14.57 -10.02
CA LEU A 19 -1.27 -15.05 -8.88
C LEU A 19 -2.20 -13.91 -8.41
N ALA A 20 -2.92 -13.29 -9.36
CA ALA A 20 -3.91 -12.25 -9.08
C ALA A 20 -5.27 -12.86 -8.66
N ASN A 21 -5.24 -13.82 -7.74
CA ASN A 21 -6.44 -14.44 -7.22
C ASN A 21 -6.29 -14.67 -5.70
N GLU A 22 -6.06 -13.60 -4.95
CA GLU A 22 -6.24 -13.55 -3.49
C GLU A 22 -6.16 -12.07 -3.07
N ILE A 23 -7.33 -11.47 -2.86
CA ILE A 23 -7.60 -10.08 -2.42
C ILE A 23 -7.40 -8.99 -3.46
N GLY A 24 -8.50 -8.31 -3.75
CA GLY A 24 -8.55 -7.19 -4.68
C GLY A 24 -9.93 -6.97 -5.28
N TYR A 25 -10.82 -7.98 -5.22
CA TYR A 25 -12.18 -7.84 -5.71
C TYR A 25 -13.19 -8.07 -4.59
N PHE A 26 -13.95 -7.03 -4.26
CA PHE A 26 -15.14 -7.19 -3.45
C PHE A 26 -16.13 -8.10 -4.17
N ASP A 27 -16.39 -9.27 -3.60
CA ASP A 27 -17.54 -10.06 -4.02
C ASP A 27 -18.82 -9.37 -3.56
N SER A 28 -19.46 -8.67 -4.51
CA SER A 28 -20.74 -8.00 -4.31
C SER A 28 -21.81 -8.91 -3.69
N SER A 29 -21.76 -10.23 -3.92
CA SER A 29 -22.74 -11.17 -3.38
C SER A 29 -22.74 -11.24 -1.85
N SER A 30 -21.61 -10.87 -1.23
CA SER A 30 -21.42 -10.84 0.22
C SER A 30 -21.81 -9.51 0.87
N CYS A 31 -22.21 -8.50 0.09
CA CYS A 31 -22.58 -7.17 0.58
C CYS A 31 -24.04 -7.11 1.07
N ALA A 32 -24.35 -6.13 1.92
CA ALA A 32 -25.69 -5.87 2.43
C ALA A 32 -26.69 -5.48 1.33
N ASP A 33 -26.23 -4.80 0.28
CA ASP A 33 -26.94 -4.55 -0.96
C ASP A 33 -26.07 -4.99 -2.16
N PRO A 34 -26.13 -6.28 -2.55
CA PRO A 34 -25.28 -6.80 -3.62
C PRO A 34 -25.44 -6.07 -4.95
N LYS A 35 -26.69 -5.74 -5.31
CA LYS A 35 -27.00 -5.08 -6.59
C LYS A 35 -26.58 -3.62 -6.56
N GLY A 36 -26.87 -2.91 -5.47
CA GLY A 36 -26.44 -1.52 -5.30
C GLY A 36 -24.92 -1.40 -5.28
N PHE A 37 -24.23 -2.32 -4.62
CA PHE A 37 -22.78 -2.35 -4.60
C PHE A 37 -22.17 -2.61 -5.99
N ALA A 38 -22.63 -3.65 -6.69
CA ALA A 38 -22.16 -3.96 -8.04
C ALA A 38 -22.35 -2.80 -9.02
N ALA A 39 -23.53 -2.16 -9.00
CA ALA A 39 -23.82 -1.01 -9.84
C ALA A 39 -22.96 0.21 -9.48
N CYS A 40 -22.68 0.42 -8.19
CA CYS A 40 -21.84 1.51 -7.72
C CYS A 40 -20.39 1.33 -8.16
N TYR A 41 -19.82 0.13 -7.99
CA TYR A 41 -18.46 -0.20 -8.42
C TYR A 41 -18.31 -0.07 -9.94
N GLU A 42 -19.25 -0.60 -10.72
CA GLU A 42 -19.25 -0.45 -12.19
C GLU A 42 -19.28 1.04 -12.62
N ASN A 43 -20.01 1.88 -11.87
CA ASN A 43 -20.03 3.31 -12.12
C ASN A 43 -18.68 3.98 -11.81
N ALA A 44 -18.03 3.60 -10.71
CA ALA A 44 -16.70 4.08 -10.35
C ALA A 44 -15.67 3.72 -11.43
N ASP A 45 -15.66 2.47 -11.88
CA ASP A 45 -14.74 2.00 -12.94
C ASP A 45 -15.03 2.71 -14.27
N THR A 46 -16.31 2.87 -14.64
CA THR A 46 -16.71 3.63 -15.83
C THR A 46 -16.23 5.08 -15.77
N ARG A 47 -16.32 5.74 -14.61
CA ARG A 47 -15.82 7.12 -14.43
C ARG A 47 -14.30 7.18 -14.58
N TYR A 48 -13.58 6.20 -14.04
CA TYR A 48 -12.14 6.10 -14.21
C TYR A 48 -11.74 5.98 -15.68
N SER A 49 -12.34 5.05 -16.43
CA SER A 49 -12.07 4.89 -17.87
C SER A 49 -12.30 6.21 -18.62
N ASN A 50 -13.42 6.87 -18.32
CA ASN A 50 -13.75 8.16 -18.93
C ASN A 50 -12.76 9.26 -18.54
N CYS A 51 -12.28 9.29 -17.29
CA CYS A 51 -11.30 10.24 -16.81
C CYS A 51 -9.97 10.08 -17.57
N VAL A 52 -9.45 8.86 -17.65
CA VAL A 52 -8.19 8.55 -18.33
C VAL A 52 -8.29 8.89 -19.83
N ASN A 53 -9.35 8.40 -20.49
CA ASN A 53 -9.52 8.59 -21.94
C ASN A 53 -9.69 10.06 -22.34
N LYS A 54 -10.29 10.90 -21.49
CA LYS A 54 -10.53 12.32 -21.81
C LYS A 54 -9.38 13.25 -21.44
N ASN A 55 -8.70 12.99 -20.32
CA ASN A 55 -7.84 13.99 -19.69
C ASN A 55 -6.34 13.65 -19.77
N CYS A 56 -5.96 12.38 -19.94
CA CYS A 56 -4.55 11.99 -19.93
C CYS A 56 -3.98 12.03 -21.35
N ALA A 57 -2.91 12.80 -21.56
CA ALA A 57 -2.27 12.98 -22.87
C ALA A 57 -1.88 11.61 -23.48
N GLY A 58 -2.26 11.34 -24.73
CA GLY A 58 -2.09 10.02 -25.36
C GLY A 58 -3.27 9.06 -25.17
N GLY A 59 -4.42 9.52 -24.67
CA GLY A 59 -5.69 8.79 -24.51
C GLY A 59 -6.26 8.16 -25.80
N GLY A 60 -5.56 7.16 -26.33
CA GLY A 60 -6.14 6.20 -27.25
C GLY A 60 -6.95 5.21 -26.42
N GLU A 61 -8.28 5.26 -26.56
CA GLU A 61 -9.21 4.24 -26.05
C GLU A 61 -8.69 2.81 -26.33
N SER A 62 -7.97 2.62 -27.44
CA SER A 62 -7.28 1.39 -27.78
C SER A 62 -6.23 0.94 -26.75
N CYS A 63 -5.40 1.83 -26.20
CA CYS A 63 -4.37 1.46 -25.21
C CYS A 63 -5.01 1.14 -23.86
N TYR A 64 -5.98 1.94 -23.43
CA TYR A 64 -6.76 1.67 -22.22
C TYR A 64 -7.47 0.31 -22.30
N ASN A 65 -8.18 0.05 -23.40
CA ASN A 65 -8.88 -1.21 -23.63
C ASN A 65 -7.91 -2.40 -23.72
N SER A 66 -6.75 -2.22 -24.36
CA SER A 66 -5.71 -3.27 -24.46
C SER A 66 -5.07 -3.60 -23.11
N CYS A 67 -4.95 -2.61 -22.22
CA CYS A 67 -4.43 -2.80 -20.87
C CYS A 67 -5.51 -3.12 -19.82
N GLY A 68 -6.79 -3.18 -20.20
CA GLY A 68 -7.89 -3.38 -19.26
C GLY A 68 -7.87 -2.35 -18.11
N GLY A 69 -7.43 -1.12 -18.37
CA GLY A 69 -7.30 -0.07 -17.35
C GLY A 69 -6.17 -0.26 -16.32
N SER A 70 -5.28 -1.25 -16.49
CA SER A 70 -4.17 -1.49 -15.57
C SER A 70 -3.13 -0.36 -15.62
N THR A 71 -2.82 0.26 -14.47
CA THR A 71 -1.84 1.37 -14.41
C THR A 71 -0.42 0.91 -14.68
N SER A 72 -0.02 -0.27 -14.21
CA SER A 72 1.29 -0.88 -14.51
C SER A 72 1.44 -1.19 -16.01
N CYS A 73 0.43 -1.81 -16.62
CA CYS A 73 0.39 -2.03 -18.08
C CYS A 73 0.44 -0.70 -18.84
N MET A 74 -0.35 0.29 -18.44
CA MET A 74 -0.38 1.59 -19.09
C MET A 74 0.98 2.31 -18.97
N ASN A 75 1.67 2.19 -17.85
CA ASN A 75 3.01 2.76 -17.66
C ASN A 75 4.06 2.10 -18.57
N GLU A 76 3.96 0.80 -18.77
CA GLU A 76 4.93 0.03 -19.55
C GLU A 76 4.65 0.09 -21.06
N GLN A 77 3.39 -0.06 -21.45
CA GLN A 77 2.96 -0.30 -22.83
C GLN A 77 2.39 0.95 -23.51
N CYS A 78 2.04 1.99 -22.76
CA CYS A 78 1.46 3.23 -23.29
C CYS A 78 2.37 4.46 -22.99
N PRO A 79 3.60 4.50 -23.52
CA PRO A 79 4.52 5.60 -23.28
C PRO A 79 3.93 6.93 -23.77
N GLY A 80 3.77 7.88 -22.87
CA GLY A 80 3.17 9.19 -23.14
C GLY A 80 1.89 9.48 -22.38
N LEU A 81 1.26 8.46 -21.76
CA LEU A 81 0.24 8.69 -20.75
C LEU A 81 0.87 9.38 -19.54
N GLY A 82 0.39 10.57 -19.19
CA GLY A 82 0.86 11.27 -18.01
C GLY A 82 0.48 10.48 -16.76
N ILE A 83 1.44 9.79 -16.13
CA ILE A 83 1.23 8.96 -14.94
C ILE A 83 0.56 9.74 -13.80
N ASP A 84 0.91 11.02 -13.65
CA ASP A 84 0.25 11.91 -12.69
C ASP A 84 -1.26 12.06 -12.95
N CYS A 85 -1.67 12.06 -14.22
CA CYS A 85 -3.08 12.10 -14.61
C CYS A 85 -3.79 10.78 -14.31
N ILE A 86 -3.15 9.65 -14.62
CA ILE A 86 -3.70 8.33 -14.30
C ILE A 86 -3.89 8.18 -12.79
N ASN A 87 -2.88 8.55 -12.00
CA ASN A 87 -2.95 8.51 -10.53
C ASN A 87 -4.05 9.42 -10.00
N ALA A 88 -4.26 10.60 -10.59
CA ALA A 88 -5.36 11.48 -10.21
C ALA A 88 -6.74 10.85 -10.52
N CYS A 89 -6.91 10.20 -11.68
CA CYS A 89 -8.13 9.47 -12.00
C CYS A 89 -8.36 8.29 -11.04
N GLU A 90 -7.29 7.58 -10.69
CA GLU A 90 -7.32 6.43 -9.79
C GLU A 90 -7.64 6.82 -8.33
N CYS A 91 -7.15 7.97 -7.88
CA CYS A 91 -7.54 8.58 -6.61
C CYS A 91 -9.07 8.78 -6.51
N VAL A 92 -9.68 9.34 -7.56
CA VAL A 92 -11.13 9.56 -7.61
C VAL A 92 -11.91 8.23 -7.68
N ARG A 93 -11.39 7.24 -8.40
CA ARG A 93 -11.96 5.88 -8.48
C ARG A 93 -12.01 5.24 -7.09
N SER A 94 -10.86 5.20 -6.42
CA SER A 94 -10.70 4.60 -5.09
C SER A 94 -11.59 5.30 -4.06
N GLY A 95 -11.68 6.63 -4.10
CA GLY A 95 -12.60 7.38 -3.26
C GLY A 95 -14.07 7.04 -3.51
N SER A 96 -14.46 6.88 -4.78
CA SER A 96 -15.82 6.43 -5.13
C SER A 96 -16.10 5.01 -4.64
N GLN A 97 -15.10 4.13 -4.63
CA GLN A 97 -15.23 2.76 -4.12
C GLN A 97 -15.37 2.72 -2.59
N ILE A 98 -14.68 3.62 -1.87
CA ILE A 98 -14.91 3.84 -0.44
C ILE A 98 -16.37 4.25 -0.17
N ASP A 99 -16.93 5.17 -0.98
CA ASP A 99 -18.35 5.53 -0.89
C ASP A 99 -19.26 4.31 -1.14
N CYS A 100 -18.97 3.53 -2.19
CA CYS A 100 -19.75 2.33 -2.51
C CYS A 100 -19.75 1.31 -1.37
N ALA A 101 -18.60 1.10 -0.71
CA ALA A 101 -18.49 0.24 0.45
C ALA A 101 -19.33 0.78 1.61
N GLY A 102 -19.21 2.06 1.96
CA GLY A 102 -20.03 2.68 3.01
C GLY A 102 -21.53 2.67 2.71
N GLN A 103 -21.92 2.81 1.44
CA GLN A 103 -23.32 2.83 1.03
C GLN A 103 -23.95 1.44 1.02
N SER A 104 -23.34 0.48 0.31
CA SER A 104 -24.00 -0.77 -0.09
C SER A 104 -23.31 -2.03 0.46
N CYS A 105 -22.09 -1.91 0.98
CA CYS A 105 -21.32 -3.03 1.53
C CYS A 105 -20.80 -2.73 2.94
N TRP A 106 -21.57 -1.97 3.72
CA TRP A 106 -21.22 -1.53 5.06
C TRP A 106 -20.93 -2.72 6.01
N ASN A 107 -21.38 -3.92 5.65
CA ASN A 107 -21.16 -5.15 6.39
C ASN A 107 -19.79 -5.82 6.13
N ARG A 108 -18.98 -5.29 5.20
CA ARG A 108 -17.66 -5.80 4.80
C ARG A 108 -16.57 -4.71 4.87
N VAL A 109 -16.81 -3.60 5.57
CA VAL A 109 -15.90 -2.44 5.63
C VAL A 109 -14.62 -2.64 6.45
N TYR A 110 -14.41 -3.83 6.99
CA TYR A 110 -13.15 -4.21 7.65
C TYR A 110 -12.39 -5.32 6.92
N SER A 111 -12.96 -5.83 5.83
CA SER A 111 -12.37 -6.88 5.01
C SER A 111 -11.03 -6.47 4.41
N CYS A 112 -10.24 -7.46 4.01
CA CYS A 112 -8.99 -7.27 3.26
C CYS A 112 -9.23 -6.45 1.99
N GLU A 113 -10.35 -6.68 1.30
CA GLU A 113 -10.72 -5.97 0.07
C GLU A 113 -11.01 -4.49 0.34
N TYR A 114 -11.67 -4.17 1.46
CA TYR A 114 -11.86 -2.78 1.87
C TYR A 114 -10.52 -2.12 2.19
N GLN A 115 -9.70 -2.78 2.99
CA GLN A 115 -8.40 -2.25 3.38
C GLN A 115 -7.50 -2.00 2.16
N ALA A 116 -7.49 -2.91 1.18
CA ALA A 116 -6.79 -2.73 -0.09
C ALA A 116 -7.31 -1.52 -0.89
N THR A 117 -8.64 -1.33 -0.95
CA THR A 117 -9.26 -0.16 -1.61
C THR A 117 -8.81 1.15 -0.96
N VAL A 118 -8.72 1.19 0.37
CA VAL A 118 -8.22 2.37 1.08
C VAL A 118 -6.72 2.58 0.82
N LEU A 119 -5.93 1.52 0.72
CA LEU A 119 -4.50 1.63 0.37
C LEU A 119 -4.28 2.16 -1.04
N ASP A 120 -5.12 1.78 -2.00
CA ASP A 120 -5.10 2.35 -3.35
C ASP A 120 -5.38 3.86 -3.27
N TYR A 121 -6.43 4.29 -2.55
CA TYR A 121 -6.70 5.70 -2.31
C TYR A 121 -5.48 6.42 -1.71
N LEU A 122 -4.88 5.85 -0.68
CA LEU A 122 -3.73 6.44 0.01
C LEU A 122 -2.44 6.48 -0.83
N SER A 123 -2.34 5.64 -1.86
CA SER A 123 -1.18 5.54 -2.75
C SER A 123 -1.29 6.47 -3.95
N PHE A 124 -2.50 6.66 -4.49
CA PHE A 124 -2.73 7.44 -5.70
C PHE A 124 -3.14 8.89 -5.43
N CYS A 125 -3.78 9.17 -4.29
CA CYS A 125 -4.15 10.55 -3.95
C CYS A 125 -2.96 11.37 -3.48
N ARG A 126 -2.95 12.65 -3.87
CA ARG A 126 -1.94 13.60 -3.40
C ARG A 126 -2.34 14.11 -2.01
N LYS A 127 -1.51 13.83 -0.99
CA LYS A 127 -1.73 14.30 0.40
C LYS A 127 -3.15 14.00 0.94
N PRO A 128 -3.59 12.73 0.90
CA PRO A 128 -4.89 12.35 1.43
C PRO A 128 -4.96 12.65 2.94
N ASP A 129 -6.14 13.05 3.41
CA ASP A 129 -6.45 13.06 4.84
C ASP A 129 -6.53 11.61 5.33
N ARG A 130 -5.53 11.16 6.06
CA ARG A 130 -5.41 9.77 6.51
C ARG A 130 -6.30 9.46 7.71
N ASP A 131 -6.52 10.46 8.56
CA ASP A 131 -7.26 10.31 9.82
C ASP A 131 -8.77 10.51 9.60
N GLY A 132 -9.17 11.20 8.53
CA GLY A 132 -10.56 11.39 8.13
C GLY A 132 -11.15 10.24 7.30
N LEU A 133 -10.41 9.16 7.05
CA LEU A 133 -10.88 8.04 6.24
C LEU A 133 -11.88 7.16 7.01
N PRO A 134 -13.01 6.80 6.39
CA PRO A 134 -13.99 5.94 7.05
C PRO A 134 -13.42 4.54 7.27
N TYR A 135 -13.73 3.96 8.43
CA TYR A 135 -13.40 2.57 8.78
C TYR A 135 -11.90 2.23 8.75
N TRP A 136 -11.02 3.25 8.82
CA TRP A 136 -9.58 3.12 8.65
C TRP A 136 -8.77 3.83 9.78
N PRO A 137 -7.68 3.23 10.28
CA PRO A 137 -7.35 1.80 10.15
C PRO A 137 -8.44 0.94 10.81
N THR A 138 -8.52 -0.32 10.39
CA THR A 138 -9.45 -1.27 11.01
C THR A 138 -9.15 -1.43 12.50
N PRO A 139 -10.13 -1.33 13.42
CA PRO A 139 -9.91 -1.59 14.84
C PRO A 139 -9.53 -3.05 15.10
N ASP A 140 -8.79 -3.31 16.17
CA ASP A 140 -8.43 -4.67 16.56
C ASP A 140 -9.68 -5.51 16.89
N ASP A 141 -9.58 -6.83 16.65
CA ASP A 141 -10.62 -7.83 16.95
C ASP A 141 -12.02 -7.53 16.36
N THR A 142 -12.08 -6.83 15.23
CA THR A 142 -13.36 -6.56 14.55
C THR A 142 -13.86 -7.77 13.75
N PRO A 143 -15.18 -8.03 13.72
CA PRO A 143 -15.77 -9.06 12.87
C PRO A 143 -15.44 -8.81 11.39
N ASP A 144 -15.19 -9.88 10.64
CA ASP A 144 -14.87 -9.81 9.21
C ASP A 144 -13.63 -8.95 8.87
N SER A 145 -12.76 -8.73 9.86
CA SER A 145 -11.49 -8.04 9.64
C SER A 145 -10.55 -8.89 8.80
N CYS A 146 -9.65 -8.23 8.07
CA CYS A 146 -8.58 -8.93 7.40
C CYS A 146 -7.66 -9.65 8.40
N SER A 147 -7.20 -10.85 8.05
CA SER A 147 -6.30 -11.68 8.87
C SER A 147 -4.97 -11.00 9.20
N CYS A 148 -4.63 -9.97 8.43
CA CYS A 148 -3.59 -9.00 8.71
C CYS A 148 -4.19 -7.60 8.64
N ASN A 149 -3.93 -6.76 9.65
CA ASN A 149 -4.37 -5.37 9.65
C ASN A 149 -3.44 -4.52 8.79
N LEU A 150 -3.74 -4.46 7.48
CA LEU A 150 -2.96 -3.70 6.51
C LEU A 150 -2.93 -2.21 6.85
N GLY A 151 -4.01 -1.69 7.44
CA GLY A 151 -4.04 -0.29 7.87
C GLY A 151 -3.08 0.03 9.00
N GLN A 152 -2.85 -0.90 9.92
CA GLN A 152 -1.84 -0.70 10.96
C GLN A 152 -0.42 -0.79 10.42
N ILE A 153 -0.15 -1.68 9.45
CA ILE A 153 1.14 -1.72 8.76
C ILE A 153 1.41 -0.36 8.10
N TYR A 154 0.50 0.07 7.23
CA TYR A 154 0.66 1.33 6.49
C TYR A 154 0.79 2.54 7.42
N ARG A 155 0.00 2.59 8.50
CA ARG A 155 0.10 3.66 9.49
C ARG A 155 1.48 3.71 10.12
N LYS A 156 2.03 2.56 10.53
CA LYS A 156 3.38 2.50 11.11
C LYS A 156 4.42 2.96 10.10
N GLU A 157 4.36 2.47 8.86
CA GLU A 157 5.26 2.88 7.80
C GLU A 157 5.23 4.40 7.60
N TYR A 158 4.05 5.01 7.51
CA TYR A 158 3.91 6.46 7.39
C TYR A 158 4.56 7.22 8.56
N LEU A 159 4.34 6.77 9.80
CA LEU A 159 4.94 7.40 10.98
C LEU A 159 6.46 7.22 11.02
N ILE A 160 6.98 6.06 10.61
CA ILE A 160 8.42 5.78 10.50
C ILE A 160 9.07 6.76 9.53
N THR A 161 8.42 7.08 8.43
CA THR A 161 9.00 7.98 7.42
C THR A 161 9.01 9.42 7.89
N ASN A 162 7.93 9.89 8.53
CA ASN A 162 7.95 11.19 9.17
C ASN A 162 9.07 11.25 10.22
N GLN A 163 9.24 10.19 11.02
CA GLN A 163 10.34 10.10 11.97
C GLN A 163 11.71 10.10 11.29
N MET A 164 11.86 9.50 10.11
CA MET A 164 13.12 9.54 9.36
C MET A 164 13.52 10.95 8.97
N GLU A 165 12.57 11.77 8.51
CA GLU A 165 12.80 13.20 8.25
C GLU A 165 13.17 13.95 9.53
N GLU A 166 12.45 13.72 10.62
CA GLU A 166 12.76 14.33 11.92
C GLU A 166 14.12 13.91 12.46
N CYS A 167 14.47 12.63 12.35
CA CYS A 167 15.73 12.06 12.78
C CYS A 167 16.89 12.74 12.05
N SER A 168 16.85 12.79 10.72
CA SER A 168 17.89 13.42 9.90
C SER A 168 18.03 14.92 10.15
N ASN A 169 16.92 15.61 10.47
CA ASN A 169 16.93 17.04 10.78
C ASN A 169 17.35 17.36 12.22
N ASN A 170 17.30 16.39 13.13
CA ASN A 170 17.64 16.58 14.53
C ASN A 170 19.14 16.53 14.79
N GLN A 171 19.85 17.53 14.26
CA GLN A 171 21.29 17.73 14.44
C GLN A 171 21.69 18.09 15.88
N THR A 172 20.73 18.29 16.80
CA THR A 172 21.04 18.60 18.21
C THR A 172 21.55 17.40 19.00
N ASN A 173 21.29 16.17 18.54
CA ASN A 173 21.93 14.94 19.05
C ASN A 173 23.41 14.85 18.64
N ILE A 174 23.83 15.63 17.65
CA ILE A 174 25.22 15.76 17.21
C ILE A 174 25.86 16.89 18.03
N GLY A 175 26.21 16.60 19.29
CA GLY A 175 26.72 17.61 20.22
C GLY A 175 27.86 18.45 19.63
N GLN A 176 27.66 19.76 19.44
CA GLN A 176 28.66 20.75 18.98
C GLN A 176 29.54 20.37 17.75
N MET A 177 29.20 19.36 16.95
CA MET A 177 29.99 18.92 15.78
C MET A 177 29.39 19.37 14.44
N ILE A 178 28.81 20.59 14.37
CA ILE A 178 28.36 21.18 13.11
C ILE A 178 29.54 21.45 12.13
N THR A 179 30.78 21.16 12.53
CA THR A 179 31.97 21.33 11.71
C THR A 179 32.52 20.04 11.08
N ASP A 180 32.01 18.86 11.42
CA ASP A 180 32.50 17.58 10.88
C ASP A 180 31.46 16.94 9.95
N ALA A 181 31.71 17.00 8.64
CA ALA A 181 30.81 16.48 7.62
C ALA A 181 30.64 14.96 7.75
N ASP A 182 31.69 14.23 8.16
CA ASP A 182 31.66 12.78 8.27
C ASP A 182 30.71 12.33 9.38
N ALA A 183 30.68 13.07 10.50
CA ALA A 183 29.75 12.80 11.61
C ALA A 183 28.28 13.04 11.23
N ILE A 184 28.02 14.04 10.38
CA ILE A 184 26.66 14.33 9.87
C ILE A 184 26.20 13.22 8.92
N ILE A 185 27.08 12.78 8.01
CA ILE A 185 26.78 11.68 7.09
C ILE A 185 26.54 10.39 7.85
N GLU A 186 27.39 10.07 8.84
CA GLU A 186 27.24 8.88 9.66
C GLU A 186 25.90 8.86 10.42
N TYR A 187 25.53 9.99 11.03
CA TYR A 187 24.25 10.11 11.75
C TYR A 187 23.05 10.01 10.81
N GLY A 188 23.12 10.64 9.62
CA GLY A 188 22.09 10.51 8.59
C GLY A 188 21.90 9.05 8.14
N GLN A 189 23.00 8.32 7.96
CA GLN A 189 22.96 6.89 7.62
C GLN A 189 22.37 6.06 8.76
N ALA A 190 22.66 6.39 10.02
CA ALA A 190 22.05 5.74 11.18
C ALA A 190 20.52 5.91 11.19
N CYS A 191 20.02 7.12 10.95
CA CYS A 191 18.58 7.38 10.82
C CYS A 191 17.96 6.54 9.70
N ALA A 192 18.56 6.53 8.51
CA ALA A 192 18.06 5.74 7.38
C ALA A 192 18.04 4.23 7.69
N CYS A 193 19.13 3.69 8.24
CA CYS A 193 19.23 2.27 8.60
C CYS A 193 18.23 1.86 9.68
N CYS A 194 18.01 2.70 10.70
CA CYS A 194 16.97 2.47 11.69
C CYS A 194 15.56 2.53 11.09
N ALA A 195 15.29 3.43 10.13
CA ALA A 195 14.04 3.47 9.39
C ALA A 195 13.82 2.20 8.54
N PHE A 196 14.84 1.74 7.82
CA PHE A 196 14.77 0.51 7.01
C PHE A 196 14.44 -0.70 7.87
N SER A 197 15.14 -0.84 8.99
CA SER A 197 14.82 -1.87 9.96
C SER A 197 13.41 -1.70 10.55
N ALA A 198 12.94 -0.47 10.75
CA ALA A 198 11.63 -0.18 11.28
C ALA A 198 10.51 -0.60 10.30
N TYR A 199 10.66 -0.39 8.99
CA TYR A 199 9.71 -0.88 7.98
C TYR A 199 9.59 -2.41 8.01
N ILE A 200 10.73 -3.11 8.02
CA ILE A 200 10.75 -4.58 8.17
C ILE A 200 10.03 -4.99 9.46
N SER A 201 10.30 -4.32 10.57
CA SER A 201 9.62 -4.61 11.83
C SER A 201 8.13 -4.29 11.82
N ALA A 202 7.69 -3.27 11.07
CA ALA A 202 6.28 -2.96 10.92
C ALA A 202 5.54 -4.10 10.19
N ILE A 203 6.11 -4.62 9.10
CA ILE A 203 5.54 -5.71 8.30
C ILE A 203 5.51 -7.02 9.11
N TRP A 204 6.68 -7.54 9.51
CA TRP A 204 6.77 -8.85 10.19
C TRP A 204 6.28 -8.80 11.64
N GLY A 205 6.32 -7.64 12.29
CA GLY A 205 5.82 -7.49 13.66
C GLY A 205 4.30 -7.39 13.73
N THR A 206 3.65 -6.82 12.70
CA THR A 206 2.19 -6.69 12.67
C THR A 206 1.54 -7.96 12.12
N CYS A 207 2.14 -8.58 11.09
CA CYS A 207 1.58 -9.76 10.44
C CYS A 207 2.62 -10.87 10.22
N PRO A 208 3.11 -11.52 11.29
CA PRO A 208 4.22 -12.47 11.23
C PRO A 208 3.92 -13.74 10.41
N ASP A 209 2.65 -14.14 10.35
CA ASP A 209 2.25 -15.38 9.67
C ASP A 209 1.95 -15.19 8.18
N THR A 210 1.74 -13.94 7.75
CA THR A 210 1.35 -13.59 6.39
C THR A 210 2.56 -13.54 5.49
N GLN A 211 2.41 -14.00 4.25
CA GLN A 211 3.47 -13.92 3.25
C GLN A 211 3.87 -12.44 3.02
N PRO A 212 5.15 -12.05 3.24
CA PRO A 212 5.55 -10.63 3.16
C PRO A 212 5.36 -9.98 1.79
N SER A 213 5.40 -10.74 0.70
CA SER A 213 5.11 -10.24 -0.65
C SER A 213 3.67 -9.76 -0.82
N LEU A 214 2.73 -10.21 0.03
CA LEU A 214 1.35 -9.70 0.08
C LEU A 214 1.23 -8.41 0.90
N LEU A 215 2.33 -7.97 1.54
CA LEU A 215 2.41 -6.82 2.44
C LEU A 215 3.37 -5.76 1.91
N ALA A 216 3.57 -5.71 0.59
CA ALA A 216 4.46 -4.77 -0.10
C ALA A 216 5.97 -4.93 0.22
N ALA A 217 6.38 -6.03 0.84
CA ALA A 217 7.77 -6.18 1.27
C ALA A 217 8.73 -6.13 0.08
N ASP A 218 8.39 -6.80 -1.03
CA ASP A 218 9.25 -6.84 -2.23
C ASP A 218 9.42 -5.44 -2.83
N GLU A 219 8.36 -4.62 -2.84
CA GLU A 219 8.38 -3.25 -3.29
C GLU A 219 9.22 -2.36 -2.37
N TRP A 220 9.13 -2.51 -1.05
CA TRP A 220 10.01 -1.84 -0.09
C TRP A 220 11.47 -2.22 -0.31
N PHE A 221 11.77 -3.50 -0.53
CA PHE A 221 13.11 -3.96 -0.86
C PHE A 221 13.63 -3.33 -2.16
N ALA A 222 12.85 -3.42 -3.23
CA ALA A 222 13.26 -2.95 -4.54
C ALA A 222 13.36 -1.41 -4.62
N GLY A 223 12.41 -0.69 -4.01
CA GLY A 223 12.25 0.75 -4.18
C GLY A 223 13.01 1.59 -3.15
N VAL A 224 13.33 1.02 -1.98
CA VAL A 224 13.79 1.81 -0.82
C VAL A 224 15.01 1.18 -0.15
N LEU A 225 14.92 -0.07 0.31
CA LEU A 225 15.98 -0.70 1.09
C LEU A 225 17.23 -1.00 0.24
N ASN A 226 17.07 -1.66 -0.91
CA ASN A 226 18.22 -2.02 -1.76
C ASN A 226 18.90 -0.78 -2.36
N PRO A 227 18.18 0.23 -2.90
CA PRO A 227 18.81 1.48 -3.32
C PRO A 227 19.44 2.25 -2.15
N GLY A 228 18.94 2.06 -0.93
CA GLY A 228 19.47 2.65 0.29
C GLY A 228 20.62 1.87 0.92
N HIS A 229 21.16 0.85 0.26
CA HIS A 229 22.27 0.02 0.76
C HIS A 229 21.95 -0.68 2.09
N TRP A 230 20.74 -1.26 2.21
CA TRP A 230 20.30 -1.98 3.39
C TRP A 230 21.32 -2.99 3.92
N GLU A 231 22.03 -3.70 3.03
CA GLU A 231 23.08 -4.66 3.37
C GLU A 231 24.21 -4.09 4.24
N GLU A 232 24.43 -2.77 4.19
CA GLU A 232 25.47 -2.06 4.96
C GLU A 232 24.97 -1.56 6.32
N CYS A 233 23.69 -1.75 6.65
CA CYS A 233 23.09 -1.17 7.86
C CYS A 233 23.43 -1.87 9.17
N GLY A 234 24.04 -3.06 9.14
CA GLY A 234 24.37 -3.85 10.34
C GLY A 234 25.13 -3.05 11.42
N PRO A 235 26.29 -2.43 11.10
CA PRO A 235 27.06 -1.65 12.07
C PRO A 235 26.30 -0.47 12.69
N TYR A 236 25.41 0.17 11.93
CA TYR A 236 24.60 1.29 12.42
C TYR A 236 23.56 0.82 13.43
N LEU A 237 22.89 -0.30 13.14
CA LEU A 237 21.90 -0.91 14.03
C LEU A 237 22.51 -1.47 15.32
N GLU A 238 23.80 -1.81 15.31
CA GLU A 238 24.56 -2.19 16.50
C GLU A 238 25.03 -0.98 17.32
N LYS A 239 25.39 0.12 16.64
CA LYS A 239 25.97 1.32 17.26
C LYS A 239 24.91 2.24 17.88
N TYR A 240 23.76 2.39 17.24
CA TYR A 240 22.74 3.38 17.61
C TYR A 240 21.51 2.72 18.24
N ASP A 241 20.97 3.35 19.29
CA ASP A 241 19.65 3.00 19.82
C ASP A 241 18.56 3.58 18.91
N CYS A 242 18.09 2.77 17.97
CA CYS A 242 17.01 3.16 17.07
C CYS A 242 15.71 3.52 17.82
N ALA A 243 15.42 2.83 18.92
CA ALA A 243 14.14 2.97 19.63
C ALA A 243 14.12 4.25 20.47
N GLY A 244 15.14 4.42 21.31
CA GLY A 244 15.29 5.54 22.24
C GLY A 244 15.91 6.75 21.58
N ASP A 245 17.22 6.68 21.30
CA ASP A 245 18.01 7.84 20.84
C ASP A 245 17.55 8.40 19.49
N LEU A 246 17.23 7.53 18.53
CA LEU A 246 16.72 7.94 17.21
C LEU A 246 15.19 7.99 17.14
N GLY A 247 14.51 7.55 18.20
CA GLY A 247 13.11 7.85 18.44
C GLY A 247 12.06 6.97 17.74
N TYR A 248 12.47 5.95 16.98
CA TYR A 248 11.52 5.05 16.28
C TYR A 248 10.68 4.18 17.22
N GLY A 249 11.00 4.13 18.51
CA GLY A 249 10.22 3.45 19.54
C GLY A 249 9.01 4.23 20.03
N ARG A 250 8.90 5.54 19.72
CA ARG A 250 7.77 6.36 20.18
C ARG A 250 6.49 6.00 19.43
N ALA A 251 5.34 6.11 20.11
CA ALA A 251 4.04 5.79 19.52
C ALA A 251 3.68 6.67 18.32
N ASP A 252 4.15 7.92 18.29
CA ASP A 252 4.00 8.87 17.19
C ASP A 252 5.04 8.67 16.06
N ALA A 253 5.97 7.73 16.22
CA ALA A 253 7.07 7.43 15.29
C ALA A 253 7.06 5.95 14.81
N GLY A 254 5.90 5.28 14.90
CA GLY A 254 5.70 3.90 14.47
C GLY A 254 5.72 2.87 15.61
N GLY A 255 6.14 3.23 16.82
CA GLY A 255 6.08 2.39 18.01
C GLY A 255 6.91 1.10 17.88
N ILE A 256 8.06 1.17 17.23
CA ILE A 256 8.86 -0.01 16.89
C ILE A 256 9.74 -0.44 18.06
N ALA A 257 9.51 -1.64 18.56
CA ALA A 257 10.23 -2.20 19.70
C ALA A 257 11.40 -3.11 19.32
N LYS A 258 11.45 -3.59 18.08
CA LYS A 258 12.45 -4.54 17.59
C LYS A 258 13.03 -4.05 16.29
N PHE A 259 14.34 -4.19 16.12
CA PHE A 259 15.06 -3.80 14.92
C PHE A 259 15.86 -5.01 14.43
N TYR A 260 15.65 -5.39 13.17
CA TYR A 260 16.26 -6.56 12.54
C TYR A 260 17.45 -6.11 11.71
N PRO A 261 18.66 -6.63 11.94
CA PRO A 261 19.78 -6.36 11.05
C PRO A 261 19.65 -7.15 9.74
N PRO A 262 20.36 -6.75 8.67
CA PRO A 262 20.32 -7.45 7.38
C PRO A 262 20.67 -8.94 7.47
N SER A 263 21.52 -9.31 8.42
CA SER A 263 21.97 -10.68 8.66
C SER A 263 20.98 -11.56 9.43
N ASN A 264 19.92 -10.98 10.01
CA ASN A 264 18.99 -11.70 10.88
C ASN A 264 17.55 -11.21 10.67
N LEU A 265 17.09 -11.33 9.43
CA LEU A 265 15.69 -11.08 9.09
C LEU A 265 14.78 -12.14 9.75
N PRO A 266 13.57 -11.75 10.16
CA PRO A 266 12.57 -12.69 10.65
C PRO A 266 12.18 -13.71 9.56
N PRO A 267 11.82 -14.94 9.93
CA PRO A 267 11.34 -15.93 8.97
C PRO A 267 10.06 -15.43 8.29
N ASN A 268 9.90 -15.77 7.00
CA ASN A 268 8.72 -15.39 6.25
C ASN A 268 7.49 -16.19 6.72
N GLY A 269 6.39 -15.46 6.89
CA GLY A 269 5.07 -16.07 6.92
C GLY A 269 4.74 -16.77 5.60
N THR A 270 3.74 -17.65 5.65
CA THR A 270 3.34 -18.48 4.49
C THR A 270 1.85 -18.40 4.20
N LYS A 271 1.06 -17.77 5.07
CA LYS A 271 -0.38 -17.65 4.89
C LYS A 271 -0.71 -16.56 3.88
N SER A 272 -1.70 -16.83 3.04
CA SER A 272 -2.37 -15.76 2.29
C SER A 272 -3.18 -14.87 3.23
N LEU A 273 -3.59 -13.72 2.71
CA LEU A 273 -4.53 -12.85 3.39
C LEU A 273 -5.96 -13.42 3.23
N TYR A 274 -6.80 -13.29 4.25
CA TYR A 274 -8.18 -13.77 4.23
C TYR A 274 -9.03 -12.99 5.23
N ASN A 275 -10.34 -12.96 5.05
CA ASN A 275 -11.25 -12.34 6.03
C ASN A 275 -11.54 -13.29 7.18
N MET A 276 -11.44 -12.78 8.40
CA MET A 276 -11.75 -13.49 9.64
C MET A 276 -13.24 -13.77 9.75
N ASP A 277 -13.62 -14.77 10.53
CA ASP A 277 -15.04 -15.05 10.78
C ASP A 277 -15.71 -13.89 11.52
N GLY A 278 -17.00 -13.69 11.26
CA GLY A 278 -17.80 -12.66 11.91
C GLY A 278 -18.78 -12.01 10.95
N ILE A 279 -19.68 -11.19 11.51
CA ILE A 279 -20.64 -10.44 10.72
C ILE A 279 -20.79 -9.06 11.35
N ILE A 280 -20.67 -8.03 10.53
CA ILE A 280 -21.16 -6.69 10.85
C ILE A 280 -22.65 -6.67 10.49
N SER A 281 -23.54 -6.73 11.49
CA SER A 281 -24.98 -6.86 11.29
C SER A 281 -25.74 -5.53 11.22
N THR A 282 -25.07 -4.42 11.54
CA THR A 282 -25.62 -3.06 11.46
C THR A 282 -24.56 -2.09 10.94
N PRO A 283 -24.93 -1.05 10.20
CA PRO A 283 -23.97 -0.07 9.69
C PRO A 283 -23.15 0.59 10.80
N VAL A 284 -21.82 0.51 10.71
CA VAL A 284 -20.90 0.94 11.77
C VAL A 284 -21.00 2.45 12.05
N SER A 285 -21.17 3.27 11.02
CA SER A 285 -21.30 4.73 11.13
C SER A 285 -22.75 5.23 11.22
N GLY A 286 -23.73 4.33 11.42
CA GLY A 286 -25.15 4.66 11.32
C GLY A 286 -25.60 4.88 9.86
N ASN A 287 -26.76 5.53 9.68
CA ASN A 287 -27.39 5.63 8.36
C ASN A 287 -26.74 6.63 7.40
N VAL A 288 -25.93 7.55 7.92
CA VAL A 288 -25.23 8.58 7.14
C VAL A 288 -23.82 8.72 7.66
N LEU A 289 -22.87 8.63 6.74
CA LEU A 289 -21.44 8.84 6.95
C LEU A 289 -21.02 10.10 6.18
N THR A 290 -20.11 10.89 6.75
CA THR A 290 -19.42 11.96 6.03
C THR A 290 -17.92 11.80 6.14
N TRP A 291 -17.21 11.99 5.03
CA TRP A 291 -15.74 11.99 5.00
C TRP A 291 -15.26 12.95 3.91
N THR A 292 -13.96 13.28 3.88
CA THR A 292 -13.42 14.29 2.97
C THR A 292 -12.47 13.66 1.96
N LEU A 293 -12.80 13.77 0.68
CA LEU A 293 -11.92 13.40 -0.43
C LEU A 293 -10.97 14.57 -0.76
N ASP A 294 -9.67 14.27 -0.86
CA ASP A 294 -8.62 15.23 -1.27
C ASP A 294 -8.62 16.51 -0.42
N SER A 295 -8.84 16.34 0.90
CA SER A 295 -8.87 17.40 1.93
C SER A 295 -9.91 18.52 1.75
N THR A 296 -10.71 18.49 0.67
CA THR A 296 -11.57 19.62 0.29
C THR A 296 -12.99 19.21 -0.10
N LEU A 297 -13.19 18.02 -0.66
CA LEU A 297 -14.50 17.58 -1.15
C LEU A 297 -15.20 16.73 -0.10
N VAL A 298 -16.21 17.29 0.55
CA VAL A 298 -17.02 16.55 1.53
C VAL A 298 -17.94 15.57 0.81
N HIS A 299 -17.76 14.29 1.09
CA HIS A 299 -18.62 13.20 0.66
C HIS A 299 -19.65 12.92 1.75
N THR A 300 -20.92 12.77 1.35
CA THR A 300 -22.00 12.32 2.23
C THR A 300 -22.55 11.01 1.68
N VAL A 301 -22.32 9.93 2.42
CA VAL A 301 -22.70 8.58 2.06
C VAL A 301 -23.92 8.19 2.88
N THR A 302 -25.03 7.92 2.21
CA THR A 302 -26.24 7.40 2.87
C THR A 302 -26.28 5.90 2.68
N VAL A 303 -26.44 5.16 3.77
CA VAL A 303 -26.49 3.70 3.74
C VAL A 303 -27.74 3.21 2.99
N SER A 304 -27.52 2.28 2.07
CA SER A 304 -28.55 1.46 1.48
C SER A 304 -28.79 0.21 2.33
N SER A 305 -30.04 -0.27 2.35
CA SER A 305 -30.40 -1.55 2.98
C SER A 305 -29.93 -1.68 4.43
N ALA A 306 -30.10 -0.61 5.24
CA ALA A 306 -29.69 -0.59 6.65
C ALA A 306 -30.33 -1.71 7.49
N ASP A 307 -31.52 -2.17 7.11
CA ASP A 307 -32.25 -3.26 7.76
C ASP A 307 -31.98 -4.65 7.14
N ALA A 308 -30.98 -4.77 6.26
CA ALA A 308 -30.66 -6.04 5.61
C ALA A 308 -30.24 -7.10 6.65
N THR A 309 -30.83 -8.29 6.54
CA THR A 309 -30.37 -9.45 7.30
C THR A 309 -29.15 -10.05 6.61
N VAL A 310 -27.97 -9.71 7.10
CA VAL A 310 -26.70 -10.25 6.57
C VAL A 310 -26.44 -11.61 7.19
N THR A 311 -26.30 -12.63 6.34
CA THR A 311 -25.85 -13.97 6.77
C THR A 311 -24.36 -14.10 6.53
N GLY A 312 -23.61 -14.54 7.55
CA GLY A 312 -22.16 -14.68 7.44
C GLY A 312 -21.77 -15.75 6.43
N THR A 313 -20.90 -15.38 5.49
CA THR A 313 -20.19 -16.35 4.66
C THR A 313 -19.05 -16.90 5.49
N LYS A 314 -18.98 -18.23 5.68
CA LYS A 314 -17.83 -18.88 6.32
C LYS A 314 -16.56 -18.50 5.57
N ALA A 315 -15.45 -18.28 6.30
CA ALA A 315 -14.12 -18.16 5.71
C ALA A 315 -13.93 -19.20 4.59
N SER A 316 -13.62 -18.71 3.39
CA SER A 316 -13.10 -19.54 2.30
C SER A 316 -11.71 -19.99 2.72
N GLY A 317 -11.63 -21.09 3.46
CA GLY A 317 -10.37 -21.72 3.82
C GLY A 317 -9.63 -22.10 2.54
N GLY A 318 -8.48 -21.47 2.31
CA GLY A 318 -7.52 -21.87 1.29
C GLY A 318 -7.24 -23.35 1.45
N SER A 319 -7.70 -24.16 0.50
CA SER A 319 -7.40 -25.58 0.48
C SER A 319 -5.99 -25.75 -0.04
N ASP A 320 -5.16 -26.44 0.74
CA ASP A 320 -3.86 -26.99 0.31
C ASP A 320 -3.99 -27.64 -1.07
N SER A 321 -3.55 -26.94 -2.12
CA SER A 321 -3.43 -27.53 -3.46
C SER A 321 -1.97 -27.55 -3.86
N THR A 322 -1.37 -28.72 -3.68
CA THR A 322 -0.09 -29.11 -4.25
C THR A 322 -0.20 -29.05 -5.78
N ALA A 323 0.23 -27.96 -6.40
CA ALA A 323 0.17 -27.77 -7.85
C ALA A 323 1.24 -28.63 -8.53
N LYS A 324 0.81 -29.76 -9.09
CA LYS A 324 1.61 -30.60 -9.98
C LYS A 324 1.57 -29.98 -11.38
N ASN A 325 2.72 -29.52 -11.85
CA ASN A 325 2.92 -28.95 -13.18
C ASN A 325 2.46 -29.92 -14.29
N THR A 326 1.51 -29.50 -15.12
CA THR A 326 1.42 -29.98 -16.51
C THR A 326 0.85 -28.86 -17.38
N ALA A 327 1.71 -28.28 -18.22
CA ALA A 327 1.34 -27.29 -19.22
C ALA A 327 0.56 -27.94 -20.36
N SER A 328 -0.51 -27.29 -20.83
CA SER A 328 -0.87 -27.15 -22.26
C SER A 328 -2.24 -26.47 -22.42
N GLY A 329 -2.31 -25.47 -23.30
CA GLY A 329 -3.54 -25.15 -24.04
C GLY A 329 -4.17 -23.80 -23.74
N THR A 330 -3.91 -22.85 -24.63
CA THR A 330 -4.52 -21.53 -24.79
C THR A 330 -6.05 -21.56 -24.69
N ALA A 331 -6.60 -20.86 -23.70
CA ALA A 331 -7.99 -20.44 -23.67
C ALA A 331 -8.05 -19.03 -23.06
N GLU A 332 -8.43 -18.09 -23.91
CA GLU A 332 -8.73 -16.69 -23.64
C GLU A 332 -9.79 -16.63 -22.52
N SER A 333 -9.44 -16.06 -21.38
CA SER A 333 -10.38 -15.79 -20.29
C SER A 333 -10.67 -14.30 -20.29
N ASP A 334 -11.96 -13.96 -20.40
CA ASP A 334 -12.51 -12.64 -20.17
C ASP A 334 -12.11 -12.13 -18.78
N VAL A 335 -11.01 -11.37 -18.71
CA VAL A 335 -10.59 -10.67 -17.50
C VAL A 335 -11.36 -9.35 -17.43
N LYS A 336 -12.35 -9.26 -16.55
CA LYS A 336 -12.95 -7.98 -16.14
C LYS A 336 -11.89 -7.14 -15.40
N PRO A 337 -11.86 -5.81 -15.61
CA PRO A 337 -10.83 -4.94 -15.06
C PRO A 337 -11.06 -4.72 -13.57
N GLY A 338 -10.45 -5.57 -12.74
CA GLY A 338 -10.29 -5.39 -11.31
C GLY A 338 -8.82 -5.61 -11.01
N MET A 339 -8.02 -4.55 -11.12
CA MET A 339 -6.60 -4.64 -10.84
C MET A 339 -6.45 -4.91 -9.34
N GLY A 340 -6.10 -6.14 -8.99
CA GLY A 340 -5.66 -6.48 -7.64
C GLY A 340 -4.48 -5.59 -7.27
N SER A 341 -4.63 -4.87 -6.17
CA SER A 341 -3.72 -3.84 -5.70
C SER A 341 -2.28 -4.32 -5.75
N ILE A 342 -1.48 -3.68 -6.61
CA ILE A 342 -0.03 -3.64 -6.42
C ILE A 342 0.13 -2.66 -5.26
N LEU A 343 0.49 -3.14 -4.08
CA LEU A 343 0.87 -2.27 -2.98
C LEU A 343 2.19 -1.59 -3.37
N ILE A 344 2.10 -0.47 -4.09
CA ILE A 344 3.27 0.30 -4.51
C ILE A 344 3.80 1.04 -3.28
N VAL A 345 5.13 1.03 -3.06
CA VAL A 345 5.77 1.92 -2.09
C VAL A 345 5.28 3.34 -2.33
N PRO A 346 4.63 4.00 -1.36
CA PRO A 346 4.04 5.29 -1.60
C PRO A 346 5.09 6.29 -2.09
N SER A 347 4.73 7.12 -3.05
CA SER A 347 5.64 8.13 -3.63
C SER A 347 6.28 9.06 -2.58
N TRP A 348 5.60 9.28 -1.44
CA TRP A 348 6.13 10.04 -0.32
C TRP A 348 7.35 9.36 0.35
N ALA A 349 7.40 8.03 0.39
CA ALA A 349 8.52 7.29 1.00
C ALA A 349 9.81 7.44 0.18
N ILE A 350 9.69 7.41 -1.15
CA ILE A 350 10.82 7.56 -2.08
C ILE A 350 11.38 9.00 -2.03
N ALA A 351 10.51 10.00 -1.93
CA ALA A 351 10.91 11.41 -1.87
C ALA A 351 11.74 11.75 -0.60
N GLY A 352 11.37 11.20 0.56
CA GLY A 352 12.09 11.40 1.81
C GLY A 352 13.51 10.79 1.80
N ILE A 353 13.70 9.67 1.11
CA ILE A 353 14.98 8.95 1.05
C ILE A 353 15.95 9.57 0.05
N ALA A 354 15.46 10.02 -1.10
CA ALA A 354 16.28 10.67 -2.11
C ALA A 354 16.95 11.95 -1.57
N GLY A 355 16.27 12.70 -0.70
CA GLY A 355 16.84 13.87 -0.03
C GLY A 355 18.04 13.55 0.86
N ILE A 356 17.99 12.40 1.56
CA ILE A 356 19.03 11.95 2.50
C ILE A 356 20.22 11.34 1.75
N LEU A 357 19.99 10.52 0.71
CA LEU A 357 21.06 9.90 -0.09
C LEU A 357 21.87 10.92 -0.94
N ILE A 358 21.25 12.05 -1.31
CA ILE A 358 21.98 13.13 -1.99
C ILE A 358 22.96 13.84 -1.03
N LEU A 359 22.64 13.89 0.26
CA LEU A 359 23.53 14.46 1.28
C LEU A 359 24.73 13.55 1.62
N SER A 360 24.62 12.23 1.42
CA SER A 360 25.72 11.28 1.67
C SER A 360 26.68 11.08 0.49
N THR A 361 26.38 11.67 -0.67
CA THR A 361 27.21 11.61 -1.89
C THR A 361 27.93 12.92 -2.23
N LEU A 362 27.71 13.97 -1.43
CA LEU A 362 28.41 15.26 -1.46
C LEU A 362 29.53 15.28 -0.43
#